data_AF-A0A177T2A9-F1
#
_entry.id   AF-A0A177T2A9-F1
#
_cell.length_a   1.000
_cell.length_b   1.000
_cell.length_c   1.000
_cell.angle_alpha   90.00
_cell.angle_beta   90.00
_cell.angle_gamma   90.00
#
_symmetry.space_group_name_H-M   'P 1'
#
loop_
_entity.id
_entity.type
_entity.pdbx_description
1 polymer ?
#
loop_
_entity_poly.entity_id
_entity_poly.type
_entity_poly.pdbx_seq_one_letter_code
_entity_poly.pdbx_strand_id
1 'polypeptide(L)'
;MEALYNCTVTGDIQVNNIVKQPGNRYHTVDAEFAMESTDELKEAVCTAFSASNYTTPLLMHITGGFHGFASPKITIQTLEKLYGENELPETYNQQPIQVSGVGKIDEVNEVDRYILIFTSAYDRGASSRPTHQLIAYRLPEARWKTSGWPHVGSTIAFTERKHGVSKQDDRDRRKKHQ
;
A
#
# COMPACT_ATOMS: atom_id res chain seq x y z
N MET A 1 -11.04 -21.99 10.90
CA MET A 1 -11.50 -21.20 9.75
C MET A 1 -10.60 -19.97 9.71
N GLU A 2 -9.61 -19.93 8.81
CA GLU A 2 -8.72 -18.77 8.66
C GLU A 2 -9.60 -17.59 8.23
N ALA A 3 -9.73 -16.58 9.08
CA ALA A 3 -10.50 -15.40 8.74
C ALA A 3 -9.92 -14.76 7.48
N LEU A 4 -10.79 -14.16 6.66
CA LEU A 4 -10.51 -13.56 5.35
C LEU A 4 -9.61 -12.31 5.45
N TYR A 5 -8.55 -12.31 6.27
CA TYR A 5 -7.64 -11.18 6.42
C TYR A 5 -7.01 -10.85 5.08
N ASN A 6 -7.19 -9.64 4.59
CA ASN A 6 -6.71 -9.22 3.30
C ASN A 6 -6.09 -7.84 3.42
N CYS A 7 -4.94 -7.63 2.78
CA CYS A 7 -4.32 -6.34 2.60
C CYS A 7 -4.30 -6.04 1.10
N THR A 8 -4.98 -4.96 0.72
CA THR A 8 -5.13 -4.53 -0.67
C THR A 8 -4.57 -3.14 -0.85
N VAL A 9 -4.02 -2.90 -2.04
CA VAL A 9 -3.61 -1.58 -2.52
C VAL A 9 -4.54 -1.15 -3.65
N THR A 10 -4.83 0.14 -3.72
CA THR A 10 -5.49 0.79 -4.85
C THR A 10 -4.86 2.14 -5.12
N GLY A 11 -4.57 2.45 -6.37
CA GLY A 11 -3.98 3.74 -6.75
C GLY A 11 -3.15 3.66 -8.02
N ASP A 12 -2.47 4.75 -8.32
CA ASP A 12 -1.75 4.90 -9.58
C ASP A 12 -0.29 4.52 -9.42
N ILE A 13 0.20 3.70 -10.33
CA ILE A 13 1.60 3.28 -10.42
C ILE A 13 2.17 3.69 -11.78
N GLN A 14 3.42 4.11 -11.80
CA GLN A 14 4.19 4.24 -13.03
C GLN A 14 4.90 2.91 -13.27
N VAL A 15 4.68 2.34 -14.44
CA VAL A 15 5.32 1.09 -14.86
C VAL A 15 6.48 1.42 -15.78
N ASN A 16 7.69 1.10 -15.33
CA ASN A 16 8.92 1.39 -16.05
C ASN A 16 9.36 0.22 -16.93
N ASN A 17 9.03 -1.01 -16.53
CA ASN A 17 9.43 -2.22 -17.26
C ASN A 17 8.42 -3.36 -17.04
N ILE A 18 8.22 -4.18 -18.08
CA ILE A 18 7.34 -5.37 -18.04
C ILE A 18 8.12 -6.56 -18.60
N VAL A 19 8.34 -7.58 -17.76
CA VAL A 19 9.03 -8.81 -18.14
C VAL A 19 8.06 -9.98 -18.14
N LYS A 20 7.87 -10.60 -19.31
CA LYS A 20 7.10 -11.84 -19.42
C LYS A 20 7.89 -12.99 -18.80
N GLN A 21 7.29 -13.67 -17.83
CA GLN A 21 7.95 -14.79 -17.16
C GLN A 21 7.87 -16.07 -18.01
N PRO A 22 9.00 -16.73 -18.33
CA PRO A 22 8.99 -17.99 -19.07
C PRO A 22 8.16 -19.06 -18.35
N GLY A 23 7.20 -19.67 -19.05
CA GLY A 23 6.36 -20.75 -18.50
C GLY A 23 5.24 -20.29 -17.56
N ASN A 24 5.15 -19.01 -17.22
CA ASN A 24 4.13 -18.47 -16.33
C ASN A 24 3.13 -17.58 -17.08
N ARG A 25 1.87 -17.57 -16.62
CA ARG A 25 0.77 -16.78 -17.21
C ARG A 25 0.77 -15.30 -16.78
N TYR A 26 1.76 -14.87 -16.01
CA TYR A 26 1.86 -13.50 -15.48
C TYR A 26 3.18 -12.83 -15.88
N HIS A 27 3.22 -11.51 -15.74
CA HIS A 27 4.36 -10.65 -16.01
C HIS A 27 4.88 -10.08 -14.70
N THR A 28 6.20 -9.91 -14.62
CA THR A 28 6.81 -9.07 -13.60
C THR A 28 6.79 -7.64 -14.09
N VAL A 29 6.40 -6.73 -13.22
CA VAL A 29 6.22 -5.32 -13.52
C VAL A 29 7.07 -4.54 -12.52
N ASP A 30 8.06 -3.82 -13.02
CA ASP A 30 8.84 -2.90 -12.20
C ASP A 30 8.10 -1.57 -12.18
N ALA A 31 7.65 -1.17 -10.99
CA ALA A 31 6.75 -0.05 -10.84
C ALA A 31 7.18 0.90 -9.73
N GLU A 32 6.85 2.17 -9.92
CA GLU A 32 7.05 3.25 -8.97
C GLU A 32 5.71 3.82 -8.51
N PHE A 33 5.62 4.10 -7.21
CA PHE A 33 4.43 4.70 -6.63
C PHE A 33 4.74 5.58 -5.43
N ALA A 34 3.91 6.61 -5.26
CA ALA A 34 3.96 7.46 -4.10
C ALA A 34 3.37 6.74 -2.88
N MET A 35 4.12 6.71 -1.77
CA MET A 35 3.66 6.18 -0.47
C MET A 35 3.32 7.30 0.54
N GLU A 36 3.73 8.53 0.25
CA GLU A 36 3.52 9.71 1.10
C GLU A 36 3.31 10.95 0.21
N SER A 37 2.88 12.08 0.80
CA SER A 37 2.92 13.39 0.12
C SER A 37 4.35 13.95 0.03
N THR A 38 5.36 13.08 0.00
CA THR A 38 6.76 13.43 -0.22
C THR A 38 7.12 12.91 -1.60
N ASP A 39 7.93 13.66 -2.35
CA ASP A 39 8.30 13.35 -3.74
C ASP A 39 9.14 12.05 -3.87
N GLU A 40 9.23 11.22 -2.81
CA GLU A 40 9.98 9.98 -2.78
C GLU A 40 9.11 8.83 -3.32
N LEU A 41 9.35 8.47 -4.57
CA LEU A 41 8.78 7.28 -5.19
C LEU A 41 9.34 6.01 -4.53
N LYS A 42 8.46 5.02 -4.34
CA LYS A 42 8.85 3.67 -3.91
C LYS A 42 8.81 2.73 -5.09
N GLU A 43 9.90 2.00 -5.27
CA GLU A 43 9.96 0.90 -6.21
C GLU A 43 9.25 -0.34 -5.62
N ALA A 44 8.41 -0.98 -6.41
CA ALA A 44 7.91 -2.33 -6.14
C ALA A 44 8.11 -3.24 -7.34
N VAL A 45 8.33 -4.50 -7.01
CA VAL A 45 8.19 -5.60 -7.96
C VAL A 45 6.75 -6.10 -7.89
N CYS A 46 6.03 -5.95 -8.99
CA CYS A 46 4.63 -6.31 -9.09
C CYS A 46 4.43 -7.54 -10.00
N THR A 47 3.33 -8.28 -9.80
CA THR A 47 2.92 -9.38 -10.69
C THR A 47 1.56 -9.08 -11.33
N ALA A 48 1.45 -9.19 -12.66
CA ALA A 48 0.24 -8.83 -13.42
C ALA A 48 -0.11 -9.84 -14.53
N PHE A 49 -1.39 -10.17 -14.70
CA PHE A 49 -1.86 -11.16 -15.70
C PHE A 49 -2.12 -10.60 -17.09
N SER A 50 -2.51 -9.33 -17.21
CA SER A 50 -2.96 -8.71 -18.48
C SER A 50 -1.98 -7.67 -19.03
N ALA A 51 -0.75 -7.61 -18.52
CA ALA A 51 0.22 -6.59 -18.91
C ALA A 51 0.90 -6.84 -20.29
N SER A 52 0.57 -7.93 -20.98
CA SER A 52 1.34 -8.46 -22.12
C SER A 52 1.45 -7.56 -23.35
N ASN A 53 0.56 -6.57 -23.49
CA ASN A 53 0.42 -5.76 -24.69
C ASN A 53 0.73 -4.28 -24.48
N TYR A 54 1.23 -3.90 -23.30
CA TYR A 54 1.55 -2.50 -23.01
C TYR A 54 3.01 -2.18 -23.33
N THR A 55 3.21 -1.02 -23.93
CA THR A 55 4.53 -0.41 -24.09
C THR A 55 4.81 0.48 -22.89
N THR A 56 6.00 0.33 -22.31
CA THR A 56 6.51 1.11 -21.17
C THR A 56 7.41 2.26 -21.66
N PRO A 57 7.53 3.39 -20.93
CA PRO A 57 6.86 3.68 -19.65
C PRO A 57 5.37 3.95 -19.82
N LEU A 58 4.56 3.62 -18.81
CA LEU A 58 3.14 3.95 -18.79
C LEU A 58 2.61 4.14 -17.37
N LEU A 59 1.48 4.83 -17.25
CA LEU A 59 0.78 5.00 -15.99
C LEU A 59 -0.46 4.11 -15.93
N MET A 60 -0.61 3.38 -14.83
CA MET A 60 -1.75 2.51 -14.59
C MET A 60 -2.43 2.82 -13.27
N HIS A 61 -3.76 2.76 -13.25
CA HIS A 61 -4.52 2.57 -12.02
C HIS A 61 -4.63 1.08 -11.71
N ILE A 62 -4.31 0.67 -10.49
CA ILE A 62 -4.32 -0.74 -10.10
C ILE A 62 -5.18 -1.00 -8.87
N THR A 63 -5.67 -2.24 -8.78
CA THR A 63 -6.00 -2.85 -7.49
C THR A 63 -5.22 -4.15 -7.34
N GLY A 64 -4.75 -4.45 -6.14
CA GLY A 64 -3.96 -5.66 -5.92
C GLY A 64 -3.78 -6.03 -4.46
N GLY A 65 -3.24 -7.22 -4.23
CA GLY A 65 -2.77 -7.63 -2.90
C GLY A 65 -1.47 -6.93 -2.56
N PHE A 66 -1.38 -6.33 -1.37
CA PHE A 66 -0.23 -5.56 -0.92
C PHE A 66 0.55 -6.29 0.17
N HIS A 67 1.87 -6.39 -0.01
CA HIS A 67 2.79 -6.96 0.97
C HIS A 67 3.78 -5.89 1.41
N GLY A 68 3.59 -5.36 2.62
CA GLY A 68 4.35 -4.22 3.17
C GLY A 68 5.75 -4.56 3.71
N PHE A 69 6.51 -5.44 3.03
CA PHE A 69 7.91 -5.72 3.40
C PHE A 69 8.82 -4.51 3.12
N ALA A 70 10.10 -4.57 3.54
CA ALA A 70 11.11 -3.54 3.23
C ALA A 70 11.21 -3.21 1.73
N SER A 71 10.97 -4.22 0.87
CA SER A 71 10.70 -4.05 -0.55
C SER A 71 9.23 -4.42 -0.80
N PRO A 72 8.35 -3.46 -1.11
CA PRO A 72 6.94 -3.73 -1.30
C PRO A 72 6.73 -4.66 -2.50
N LYS A 73 5.82 -5.62 -2.35
CA LYS A 73 5.38 -6.50 -3.44
C LYS A 73 3.89 -6.34 -3.66
N ILE A 74 3.48 -6.24 -4.92
CA ILE A 74 2.07 -6.08 -5.29
C ILE A 74 1.66 -7.21 -6.24
N THR A 75 0.59 -7.91 -5.88
CA THR A 75 -0.08 -8.84 -6.81
C THR A 75 -1.26 -8.12 -7.45
N ILE A 76 -1.06 -7.59 -8.66
CA ILE A 76 -2.05 -6.80 -9.39
C ILE A 76 -3.17 -7.72 -9.86
N GLN A 77 -4.39 -7.42 -9.42
CA GLN A 77 -5.62 -8.16 -9.74
C GLN A 77 -6.36 -7.49 -10.89
N THR A 78 -6.49 -6.16 -10.81
CA THR A 78 -7.07 -5.34 -11.89
C THR A 78 -6.09 -4.23 -12.23
N LEU A 79 -6.09 -3.86 -13.50
CA LEU A 79 -5.32 -2.74 -14.01
C LEU A 79 -6.13 -1.99 -15.07
N GLU A 80 -5.96 -0.68 -15.10
CA GLU A 80 -6.52 0.22 -16.09
C GLU A 80 -5.40 1.16 -16.56
N LYS A 81 -5.17 1.22 -17.87
CA LYS A 81 -4.19 2.13 -18.46
C LYS A 81 -4.74 3.55 -18.37
N LEU A 82 -4.02 4.45 -17.72
CA LEU A 82 -4.34 5.88 -17.67
C LEU A 82 -3.68 6.64 -18.82
N TYR A 83 -2.37 6.45 -18.98
CA TYR A 83 -1.56 7.10 -20.02
C TYR A 83 -0.50 6.13 -20.54
N GLY A 84 -0.24 6.13 -21.85
CA GLY A 84 0.89 5.42 -22.45
C GLY A 84 2.14 6.28 -22.60
N GLU A 85 3.21 5.70 -23.13
CA GLU A 85 4.53 6.33 -23.32
C GLU A 85 4.46 7.74 -23.93
N ASN A 86 3.66 7.94 -24.98
CA ASN A 86 3.53 9.22 -25.69
C ASN A 86 2.43 10.14 -25.13
N GLU A 87 1.74 9.71 -24.08
CA GLU A 87 0.56 10.37 -23.51
C GLU A 87 0.82 10.82 -22.06
N LEU A 88 2.00 10.54 -21.49
CA LEU A 88 2.35 10.96 -20.14
C LEU A 88 2.38 12.50 -20.08
N PRO A 89 1.56 13.13 -19.21
CA PRO A 89 1.58 14.57 -19.09
C PRO A 89 2.93 15.04 -18.51
N GLU A 90 3.43 16.19 -18.99
CA GLU A 90 4.70 16.78 -18.50
C GLU A 90 4.71 16.99 -16.97
N THR A 91 3.54 17.12 -16.36
CA THR A 91 3.35 17.18 -14.92
C THR A 91 2.27 16.19 -14.49
N TYR A 92 2.68 14.99 -14.08
CA TYR A 92 1.81 14.05 -13.38
C TYR A 92 2.07 14.12 -11.88
N ASN A 93 1.09 14.61 -11.11
CA ASN A 93 1.18 14.59 -9.64
C ASN A 93 0.67 13.24 -9.12
N GLN A 94 1.59 12.27 -9.01
CA GLN A 94 1.25 10.92 -8.56
C GLN A 94 0.64 10.96 -7.16
N GLN A 95 -0.61 10.53 -7.06
CA GLN A 95 -1.30 10.47 -5.78
C GLN A 95 -0.78 9.28 -4.96
N PRO A 96 -0.65 9.42 -3.62
CA PRO A 96 -0.30 8.31 -2.77
C PRO A 96 -1.29 7.16 -2.94
N ILE A 97 -0.78 5.93 -3.03
CA ILE A 97 -1.63 4.75 -3.06
C ILE A 97 -2.42 4.61 -1.75
N GLN A 98 -3.62 4.05 -1.85
CA GLN A 98 -4.42 3.69 -0.69
C GLN A 98 -4.18 2.23 -0.33
N VAL A 99 -3.80 1.97 0.93
CA VAL A 99 -3.72 0.62 1.48
C VAL A 99 -4.93 0.39 2.39
N SER A 100 -5.64 -0.70 2.20
CA SER A 100 -6.83 -1.04 2.98
C SER A 100 -6.92 -2.52 3.21
N GLY A 101 -7.66 -2.92 4.24
CA GLY A 101 -7.77 -4.33 4.53
C GLY A 101 -8.49 -4.67 5.81
N VAL A 102 -8.44 -5.96 6.11
CA VAL A 102 -8.92 -6.55 7.35
C VAL A 102 -7.79 -7.35 7.97
N GLY A 103 -7.63 -7.22 9.28
CA GLY A 103 -6.65 -7.97 10.04
C GLY A 103 -7.13 -8.32 11.43
N LYS A 104 -6.30 -9.07 12.16
CA LYS A 104 -6.47 -9.38 13.57
C LYS A 104 -5.52 -8.53 14.39
N ILE A 105 -6.00 -7.99 15.50
CA ILE A 105 -5.12 -7.29 16.45
C ILE A 105 -4.32 -8.35 17.20
N ASP A 106 -3.00 -8.27 17.03
CA ASP A 106 -2.02 -9.15 17.65
C ASP A 106 -1.51 -8.56 18.97
N GLU A 107 -1.28 -7.25 18.98
CA GLU A 107 -0.77 -6.51 20.14
C GLU A 107 -1.38 -5.11 20.21
N VAL A 108 -1.58 -4.62 21.43
CA VAL A 108 -1.85 -3.21 21.72
C VAL A 108 -0.82 -2.71 22.71
N ASN A 109 -0.06 -1.69 22.34
CA ASN A 109 0.84 -0.99 23.23
C ASN A 109 0.30 0.42 23.48
N GLU A 110 -0.31 0.61 24.66
CA GLU A 110 -0.91 1.90 25.03
C GLU A 110 0.15 2.97 25.37
N VAL A 111 1.33 2.55 25.82
CA VAL A 111 2.43 3.44 26.22
C VAL A 111 3.02 4.11 24.98
N ASP A 112 3.44 3.30 24.02
CA ASP A 112 4.03 3.75 22.74
C ASP A 112 2.96 4.07 21.68
N ARG A 113 1.68 3.88 22.05
CA ARG A 113 0.50 4.22 21.28
C ARG A 113 0.42 3.56 19.89
N TYR A 114 0.74 2.27 19.80
CA TYR A 114 0.59 1.51 18.56
C TYR A 114 -0.24 0.24 18.74
N ILE A 115 -0.72 -0.27 17.60
CA ILE A 115 -1.44 -1.53 17.47
C ILE A 115 -0.72 -2.36 16.41
N LEU A 116 -0.40 -3.61 16.72
CA LEU A 116 0.07 -4.57 15.73
C LEU A 116 -1.12 -5.31 15.12
N ILE A 117 -1.22 -5.26 13.80
CA ILE A 117 -2.29 -5.86 13.03
C ILE A 117 -1.70 -6.97 12.17
N PHE A 118 -2.13 -8.19 12.42
CA PHE A 118 -1.82 -9.34 11.58
C PHE A 118 -2.79 -9.39 10.40
N THR A 119 -2.28 -9.28 9.18
CA THR A 119 -3.08 -9.39 7.95
C THR A 119 -2.38 -10.33 6.96
N SER A 120 -2.97 -10.52 5.78
CA SER A 120 -2.36 -11.33 4.73
C SER A 120 -2.68 -10.76 3.36
N ALA A 121 -1.82 -11.04 2.39
CA ALA A 121 -2.12 -10.79 0.99
C ALA A 121 -1.71 -12.01 0.19
N TYR A 122 -2.30 -12.21 -0.97
CA TYR A 122 -1.87 -13.29 -1.84
C TYR A 122 -0.56 -12.89 -2.52
N ASP A 123 0.50 -13.70 -2.37
CA ASP A 123 1.76 -13.58 -3.10
C ASP A 123 1.73 -14.59 -4.25
N ARG A 124 1.65 -14.06 -5.48
CA ARG A 124 1.61 -14.92 -6.66
C ARG A 124 2.94 -15.60 -6.94
N GLY A 125 4.06 -14.93 -6.69
CA GLY A 125 5.39 -15.50 -6.93
C GLY A 125 5.65 -16.72 -6.05
N ALA A 126 5.18 -16.68 -4.81
CA ALA A 126 5.26 -17.81 -3.88
C ALA A 126 4.06 -18.77 -3.96
N SER A 127 3.03 -18.45 -4.75
CA SER A 127 1.74 -19.15 -4.79
C SER A 127 1.15 -19.42 -3.40
N SER A 128 1.28 -18.45 -2.50
CA SER A 128 0.87 -18.58 -1.09
C SER A 128 0.19 -17.30 -0.62
N ARG A 129 -0.44 -17.36 0.57
CA ARG A 129 -1.06 -16.19 1.21
C ARG A 129 -0.31 -15.88 2.50
N PRO A 130 0.94 -15.37 2.41
CA PRO A 130 1.72 -15.10 3.61
C PRO A 130 1.04 -14.04 4.45
N THR A 131 1.15 -14.23 5.75
CA THR A 131 0.73 -13.27 6.74
C THR A 131 1.86 -12.32 7.08
N HIS A 132 1.52 -11.08 7.39
CA HIS A 132 2.48 -10.05 7.78
C HIS A 132 1.86 -9.10 8.80
N GLN A 133 2.71 -8.41 9.55
CA GLN A 133 2.32 -7.45 10.55
C GLN A 133 2.35 -6.04 9.98
N LEU A 134 1.32 -5.26 10.30
CA LEU A 134 1.25 -3.81 10.10
C LEU A 134 1.27 -3.13 11.47
N ILE A 135 1.94 -1.99 11.56
CA ILE A 135 1.98 -1.16 12.76
C ILE A 135 1.07 0.04 12.53
N ALA A 136 -0.01 0.15 13.29
CA ALA A 136 -0.91 1.29 13.26
C ALA A 136 -0.67 2.18 14.50
N TYR A 137 -0.30 3.44 14.28
CA TYR A 137 -0.10 4.40 15.35
C TYR A 137 -1.39 5.15 15.66
N ARG A 138 -1.68 5.34 16.95
CA ARG A 138 -2.79 6.16 17.39
C ARG A 138 -2.39 7.64 17.33
N LEU A 139 -3.04 8.37 16.43
CA LEU A 139 -2.81 9.80 16.27
C LEU A 139 -3.19 10.58 17.54
N PRO A 140 -2.44 11.65 17.91
CA PRO A 140 -2.68 12.43 19.11
C PRO A 140 -3.91 13.36 19.02
N GLU A 141 -4.64 13.35 17.90
CA GLU A 141 -5.77 14.25 17.61
C GLU A 141 -6.95 14.06 18.58
N ALA A 142 -7.62 15.17 18.92
CA ALA A 142 -8.71 15.18 19.90
C ALA A 142 -9.83 14.17 19.61
N ARG A 143 -10.18 13.98 18.33
CA ARG A 143 -11.21 13.03 17.89
C ARG A 143 -10.91 11.57 18.24
N TRP A 144 -9.62 11.23 18.39
CA TRP A 144 -9.17 9.87 18.72
C TRP A 144 -8.70 9.73 20.16
N LYS A 145 -8.65 10.81 20.95
CA LYS A 145 -8.19 10.76 22.36
C LYS A 145 -9.14 9.96 23.26
N THR A 146 -10.44 9.96 22.96
CA THR A 146 -11.46 9.31 23.80
C THR A 146 -11.89 7.94 23.29
N SER A 147 -11.42 7.50 22.12
CA SER A 147 -11.71 6.18 21.58
C SER A 147 -11.12 5.09 22.48
N GLY A 148 -11.85 4.01 22.75
CA GLY A 148 -11.29 2.87 23.47
C GLY A 148 -10.15 2.21 22.67
N TRP A 149 -9.21 1.58 23.36
CA TRP A 149 -8.28 0.66 22.70
C TRP A 149 -9.04 -0.60 22.28
N PRO A 150 -8.81 -1.10 21.06
CA PRO A 150 -9.46 -2.33 20.64
C PRO A 150 -8.84 -3.53 21.37
N HIS A 151 -9.60 -4.60 21.55
CA HIS A 151 -9.10 -5.78 22.26
C HIS A 151 -8.17 -6.62 21.38
N VAL A 152 -7.08 -7.12 21.98
CA VAL A 152 -6.24 -8.16 21.36
C VAL A 152 -7.11 -9.35 20.96
N GLY A 153 -6.88 -9.87 19.76
CA GLY A 153 -7.65 -10.95 19.16
C GLY A 153 -8.85 -10.49 18.32
N SER A 154 -9.25 -9.22 18.43
CA SER A 154 -10.37 -8.67 17.64
C SER A 154 -9.99 -8.50 16.18
N THR A 155 -11.00 -8.58 15.30
CA THR A 155 -10.86 -8.21 13.89
C THR A 155 -11.00 -6.69 13.73
N ILE A 156 -10.12 -6.10 12.93
CA ILE A 156 -10.14 -4.67 12.60
C ILE A 156 -10.13 -4.49 11.08
N ALA A 157 -10.99 -3.60 10.59
CA ALA A 157 -10.87 -3.05 9.25
C ALA A 157 -10.01 -1.79 9.30
N PHE A 158 -9.06 -1.68 8.39
CA PHE A 158 -8.18 -0.54 8.28
C PHE A 158 -8.24 0.05 6.88
N THR A 159 -8.10 1.36 6.81
CA THR A 159 -7.90 2.07 5.56
C THR A 159 -6.93 3.19 5.84
N GLU A 160 -5.80 3.14 5.16
CA GLU A 160 -4.82 4.19 5.14
C GLU A 160 -5.06 5.00 3.86
N ARG A 161 -5.74 6.15 4.03
CA ARG A 161 -5.54 7.28 3.14
C ARG A 161 -4.60 8.22 3.88
N LYS A 162 -3.32 8.27 3.51
CA LYS A 162 -2.46 9.32 4.05
C LYS A 162 -2.89 10.65 3.44
N HIS A 163 -3.72 11.40 4.16
CA HIS A 163 -3.92 12.82 3.88
C HIS A 163 -2.56 13.49 3.97
N GLY A 164 -2.17 14.20 2.89
CA GLY A 164 -0.93 14.97 2.86
C GLY A 164 -0.87 15.93 4.03
N VAL A 165 0.03 15.65 4.96
CA VAL A 165 0.46 16.62 5.96
C VAL A 165 1.89 16.93 5.54
N SER A 166 2.10 18.16 5.08
CA SER A 166 3.43 18.62 4.66
C SER A 166 4.43 18.39 5.80
N LYS A 167 5.71 18.10 5.50
CA LYS A 167 6.78 18.02 6.51
C LYS A 167 6.88 19.31 7.36
N GLN A 168 6.33 20.44 6.87
CA GLN A 168 6.20 21.71 7.59
C GLN A 168 5.18 21.62 8.73
N ASP A 169 3.99 21.06 8.47
CA ASP A 169 2.92 20.91 9.46
C ASP A 169 3.31 19.96 10.60
N ASP A 170 4.10 18.92 10.32
CA ASP A 170 4.58 17.98 11.36
C ASP A 170 5.67 18.63 12.25
N ARG A 171 6.50 19.52 11.69
CA ARG A 171 7.43 20.36 12.49
C ARG A 171 6.70 21.36 13.37
N ASP A 172 5.68 22.02 12.84
CA ASP A 172 4.92 23.04 13.58
C ASP A 172 4.04 22.41 14.67
N ARG A 173 3.55 21.18 14.47
CA ARG A 173 2.90 20.38 15.52
C ARG A 173 3.86 19.97 16.64
N ARG A 174 5.12 19.61 16.33
CA ARG A 174 6.14 19.29 17.34
C ARG A 174 6.57 20.50 18.16
N LYS A 175 6.59 21.70 17.56
CA LYS A 175 6.92 22.95 18.27
C LYS A 175 5.80 23.48 19.17
N LYS A 176 4.54 23.14 18.92
CA LYS A 176 3.40 23.56 19.78
C LYS A 176 3.24 22.74 21.07
N HIS A 177 4.04 21.70 21.27
CA HIS A 177 3.96 20.79 22.41
C HIS A 177 5.28 20.68 23.21
N GLN A 178 6.22 21.59 22.97
CA GLN A 178 7.30 21.94 23.91
C GLN A 178 6.93 23.24 24.62
#